data_AF-G2HHC4-F1
#
_entry.id   AF-G2HHC4-F1
#
_cell.length_a   1.000
_cell.length_b   1.000
_cell.length_c   1.000
_cell.angle_alpha   90.00
_cell.angle_beta   90.00
_cell.angle_gamma   90.00
#
_symmetry.space_group_name_H-M   'P 1'
#
loop_
_entity.id
_entity.type
_entity.pdbx_description
1 polymer ?
#
loop_
_entity_poly.entity_id
_entity_poly.type
_entity_poly.pdbx_seq_one_letter_code
_entity_poly.pdbx_strand_id
1 'polypeptide(L)'
;MGSGLLGAKTGLKVRELLETLPILLLLVVLCGLDWALYSIFDTIRHHSFLQYSFRSSHKLEVKVGGDSMLARLLRKTIGALNTSSETVMESNNMPCLPQPVGLDARAYWRAAVPIGLLVCLCLLQAFGYRLRRVIAAFYFPKREKKRILFLYNDLLKKRAAFTKLRRAAILRRARQQKAPRHPLADILHRGCPLLRRWLRRRCVVCQAPETLESYVCRTLDCEAVYCWSCWDNMRQRCPVCTPREELSSSAFSDSNDDTAYAG
;
A
#
# COMPACT_ATOMS: atom_id res chain seq x y z
N MET A 1 6.71 19.20 -29.44
CA MET A 1 7.74 18.32 -28.83
C MET A 1 8.05 18.61 -27.34
N GLY A 2 7.30 19.46 -26.62
CA GLY A 2 7.60 19.80 -25.21
C GLY A 2 6.84 19.00 -24.13
N SER A 3 5.76 18.31 -24.49
CA SER A 3 4.90 17.58 -23.55
C SER A 3 5.41 16.18 -23.19
N GLY A 4 6.25 15.57 -24.03
CA GLY A 4 6.85 14.25 -23.77
C GLY A 4 8.00 14.28 -22.75
N LEU A 5 8.78 15.37 -22.69
CA LEU A 5 9.90 15.48 -21.76
C LEU A 5 9.47 15.69 -20.29
N LEU A 6 8.31 16.29 -20.04
CA LEU A 6 7.83 16.52 -18.68
C LEU A 6 7.28 15.22 -18.06
N GLY A 7 6.57 14.41 -18.85
CA GLY A 7 6.08 13.08 -18.44
C GLY A 7 7.20 12.07 -18.21
N ALA A 8 8.25 12.09 -19.05
CA ALA A 8 9.43 11.25 -18.88
C ALA A 8 10.23 11.62 -17.60
N LYS A 9 10.35 12.92 -17.29
CA LYS A 9 11.04 13.40 -16.07
C LYS A 9 10.27 13.09 -14.79
N THR A 10 8.93 13.10 -14.80
CA THR A 10 8.14 12.67 -13.64
C THR A 10 8.20 11.15 -13.44
N GLY A 11 8.20 10.37 -14.52
CA GLY A 11 8.36 8.91 -14.43
C GLY A 11 9.74 8.50 -13.91
N LEU A 12 10.79 9.21 -14.32
CA LEU A 12 12.16 8.95 -13.84
C LEU A 12 12.31 9.17 -12.34
N LYS A 13 11.71 10.23 -11.78
CA LYS A 13 11.76 10.50 -10.34
C LYS A 13 10.91 9.57 -9.49
N VAL A 14 9.74 9.16 -10.00
CA VAL A 14 8.91 8.15 -9.34
C VAL A 14 9.66 6.83 -9.29
N ARG A 15 10.44 6.52 -10.33
CA ARG A 15 11.32 5.37 -10.38
C ARG A 15 12.50 5.49 -9.41
N GLU A 16 13.17 6.63 -9.33
CA GLU A 16 14.23 6.89 -8.33
C GLU A 16 13.69 6.75 -6.89
N LEU A 17 12.51 7.30 -6.60
CA LEU A 17 11.87 7.17 -5.29
C LEU A 17 11.53 5.70 -4.97
N LEU A 18 11.03 4.96 -5.96
CA LEU A 18 10.72 3.54 -5.84
C LEU A 18 11.98 2.69 -5.62
N GLU A 19 13.12 3.08 -6.21
CA GLU A 19 14.42 2.45 -6.02
C GLU A 19 15.03 2.77 -4.63
N THR A 20 14.72 3.93 -4.02
CA THR A 20 15.17 4.26 -2.64
C THR A 20 14.36 3.59 -1.52
N LEU A 21 13.13 3.18 -1.81
CA LEU A 21 12.21 2.52 -0.86
C LEU A 21 12.77 1.22 -0.24
N PRO A 22 13.32 0.25 -1.00
CA PRO A 22 13.87 -0.98 -0.42
C PRO A 22 15.06 -0.74 0.50
N ILE A 23 15.89 0.27 0.21
CA ILE A 23 17.06 0.63 1.03
C ILE A 23 16.61 1.21 2.37
N LEU A 24 15.58 2.06 2.34
CA LEU A 24 14.97 2.60 3.57
C LEU A 24 14.33 1.49 4.41
N LEU A 25 13.59 0.57 3.77
CA LEU A 25 12.98 -0.57 4.46
C LEU A 25 14.03 -1.46 5.12
N LEU A 26 15.11 -1.80 4.40
CA LEU A 26 16.21 -2.60 4.92
C LEU A 26 16.87 -1.93 6.13
N LEU A 27 17.09 -0.62 6.09
CA LEU A 27 17.62 0.15 7.21
C LEU A 27 16.71 0.06 8.43
N VAL A 28 15.40 0.31 8.25
CA VAL A 28 14.43 0.24 9.35
C VAL A 28 14.38 -1.16 9.97
N VAL A 29 14.42 -2.21 9.14
CA VAL A 29 14.43 -3.60 9.61
C VAL A 29 15.71 -3.92 10.39
N LEU A 30 16.88 -3.53 9.89
CA LEU A 30 18.16 -3.74 10.58
C LEU A 30 18.21 -2.99 11.92
N CYS A 31 17.75 -1.75 11.95
CA CYS A 31 17.67 -0.95 13.16
C CYS A 31 16.68 -1.54 14.19
N GLY A 32 15.53 -2.02 13.71
CA GLY A 32 14.54 -2.68 14.56
C GLY A 32 15.05 -4.01 15.12
N LEU A 33 15.80 -4.78 14.32
CA LEU A 33 16.42 -6.03 14.75
C LEU A 33 17.49 -5.78 15.82
N ASP A 34 18.35 -4.78 15.63
CA ASP A 34 19.39 -4.41 16.61
C ASP A 34 18.76 -3.97 17.94
N TRP A 35 17.70 -3.16 17.90
CA TRP A 35 16.95 -2.77 19.09
C TRP A 35 16.28 -3.97 19.78
N ALA A 36 15.69 -4.88 19.01
CA ALA A 36 15.07 -6.09 19.55
C ALA A 36 16.12 -7.01 20.20
N LEU A 37 17.26 -7.22 19.56
CA LEU A 37 18.36 -8.01 20.11
C LEU A 37 18.91 -7.40 21.40
N TYR A 38 19.14 -6.07 21.41
CA TYR A 38 19.56 -5.35 22.61
C TYR A 38 18.56 -5.55 23.76
N SER A 39 17.26 -5.36 23.48
CA SER A 39 16.19 -5.53 24.47
C SER A 39 16.11 -6.96 25.00
N ILE A 40 16.26 -7.97 24.13
CA ILE A 40 16.25 -9.39 24.52
C ILE A 40 17.46 -9.69 25.41
N PHE A 41 18.66 -9.29 25.03
CA PHE A 41 19.86 -9.55 25.83
C PHE A 41 19.85 -8.80 27.17
N ASP A 42 19.31 -7.58 27.20
CA ASP A 42 19.15 -6.81 28.43
C ASP A 42 18.10 -7.44 29.36
N THR A 43 16.97 -7.91 28.81
CA THR A 43 15.93 -8.63 29.56
C THR A 43 16.47 -9.94 30.13
N ILE A 44 17.23 -10.71 29.33
CA ILE A 44 17.89 -11.94 29.79
C ILE A 44 18.82 -11.62 30.95
N ARG A 45 19.66 -10.58 30.83
CA ARG A 45 20.58 -10.17 31.90
C ARG A 45 19.85 -9.83 33.20
N HIS A 46 18.73 -9.10 33.13
CA HIS A 46 17.96 -8.71 34.31
C HIS A 46 17.22 -9.89 34.98
N HIS A 47 16.75 -10.88 34.21
CA HIS A 47 15.96 -12.00 34.74
C HIS A 47 16.75 -13.28 35.02
N SER A 48 17.98 -13.42 34.50
CA SER A 48 18.83 -14.62 34.69
C SER A 48 19.93 -14.46 35.76
N PHE A 49 19.98 -13.31 36.44
CA PHE A 49 20.88 -13.11 37.57
C PHE A 49 20.45 -14.00 38.75
N LEU A 50 21.16 -15.11 38.94
CA LEU A 50 20.97 -16.07 40.04
C LEU A 50 22.22 -16.09 40.90
N GLN A 51 22.08 -15.74 42.18
CA GLN A 51 23.13 -15.85 43.20
C GLN A 51 22.73 -16.97 44.16
N TYR A 52 23.39 -18.14 44.06
CA TYR A 52 23.15 -19.26 44.98
C TYR A 52 24.23 -19.25 46.08
N SER A 53 23.84 -18.91 47.31
CA SER A 53 24.69 -19.10 48.48
C SER A 53 24.41 -20.48 49.09
N PHE A 54 25.22 -21.49 48.76
CA PHE A 54 25.14 -22.79 49.43
C PHE A 54 25.82 -22.68 50.81
N ARG A 55 25.02 -22.67 51.88
CA ARG A 55 25.49 -22.84 53.27
C ARG A 55 25.14 -24.25 53.73
N SER A 56 26.15 -25.12 53.89
CA SER A 56 25.99 -26.42 54.52
C SER A 56 26.75 -26.45 55.85
N SER A 57 26.04 -26.63 56.97
CA SER A 57 26.66 -26.80 58.30
C SER A 57 26.51 -28.24 58.78
N HIS A 58 27.55 -29.06 58.66
CA HIS A 58 27.57 -30.41 59.24
C HIS A 58 28.22 -30.35 60.64
N LYS A 59 27.41 -30.41 61.69
CA LYS A 59 27.90 -30.50 63.08
C LYS A 59 27.89 -31.96 63.51
N LEU A 60 29.01 -32.67 63.35
CA LEU A 60 29.18 -34.06 63.80
C LEU A 60 29.88 -34.07 65.17
N GLU A 61 29.13 -34.30 66.25
CA GLU A 61 29.69 -34.47 67.60
C GLU A 61 29.78 -35.97 67.92
N VAL A 62 30.98 -36.55 67.90
CA VAL A 62 31.21 -37.98 68.19
C VAL A 62 31.82 -38.14 69.58
N LYS A 63 31.03 -38.65 70.54
CA LYS A 63 31.49 -39.00 71.90
C LYS A 63 31.91 -40.46 71.97
N VAL A 64 33.19 -40.73 72.20
CA VAL A 64 33.74 -42.08 72.37
C VAL A 64 33.76 -42.47 73.85
N GLY A 65 32.98 -43.47 74.26
CA GLY A 65 32.95 -44.01 75.64
C GLY A 65 33.94 -45.15 75.89
N GLY A 66 34.38 -45.31 77.14
CA GLY A 66 35.28 -46.40 77.61
C GLY A 66 36.77 -46.02 77.74
N ASP A 67 37.50 -46.68 78.65
CA ASP A 67 38.92 -46.37 78.95
C ASP A 67 39.92 -47.37 78.34
N SER A 68 39.54 -48.03 77.25
CA SER A 68 40.44 -48.92 76.51
C SER A 68 41.49 -48.15 75.71
N MET A 69 42.64 -48.79 75.43
CA MET A 69 43.73 -48.20 74.64
C MET A 69 43.26 -47.76 73.24
N LEU A 70 42.33 -48.51 72.64
CA LEU A 70 41.68 -48.18 71.35
C LEU A 70 40.79 -46.93 71.46
N ALA A 71 39.99 -46.79 72.53
CA ALA A 71 39.16 -45.61 72.77
C ALA A 71 40.01 -44.34 72.93
N ARG A 72 41.19 -44.47 73.55
CA ARG A 72 42.17 -43.39 73.70
C ARG A 72 42.80 -42.95 72.37
N LEU A 73 43.08 -43.90 71.47
CA LEU A 73 43.55 -43.61 70.11
C LEU A 73 42.46 -42.93 69.28
N LEU A 74 41.23 -43.45 69.31
CA LEU A 74 40.09 -42.89 68.57
C LEU A 74 39.74 -41.47 69.04
N ARG A 75 39.81 -41.17 70.34
CA ARG A 75 39.64 -39.77 70.82
C ARG A 75 40.72 -38.83 70.29
N LYS A 76 41.97 -39.29 70.22
CA LYS A 76 43.08 -38.47 69.73
C LYS A 76 43.01 -38.23 68.22
N THR A 77 42.59 -39.23 67.44
CA THR A 77 42.46 -39.09 65.99
C THR A 77 41.20 -38.32 65.58
N ILE A 78 40.08 -38.52 66.28
CA ILE A 78 38.81 -37.84 66.00
C ILE A 78 38.79 -36.41 66.58
N GLY A 79 39.51 -36.16 67.67
CA GLY A 79 39.69 -34.81 68.23
C GLY A 79 40.41 -33.84 67.28
N ALA A 80 41.29 -34.36 66.41
CA ALA A 80 41.93 -33.58 65.35
C ALA A 80 41.01 -33.30 64.14
N LEU A 81 39.89 -34.02 64.03
CA LEU A 81 38.86 -33.87 63.00
C LEU A 81 37.62 -33.10 63.50
N ASN A 82 37.63 -32.63 64.76
CA ASN A 82 36.58 -31.79 65.34
C ASN A 82 36.71 -30.33 64.86
N THR A 83 36.80 -30.14 63.55
CA THR A 83 36.81 -28.84 62.90
C THR A 83 35.43 -28.62 62.31
N SER A 84 34.63 -27.77 62.96
CA SER A 84 33.44 -27.19 62.34
C SER A 84 33.88 -26.33 61.15
N SER A 85 33.87 -26.89 59.94
CA SER A 85 34.14 -26.14 58.72
C SER A 85 32.83 -25.50 58.24
N GLU A 86 32.67 -24.20 58.47
CA GLU A 86 31.71 -23.40 57.69
C GLU A 86 32.31 -23.18 56.30
N THR A 87 31.88 -23.98 55.32
CA THR A 87 32.21 -23.73 53.91
C THR A 87 31.09 -22.88 53.30
N VAL A 88 31.36 -21.59 53.12
CA VAL A 88 30.51 -20.70 52.34
C VAL A 88 31.02 -20.71 50.90
N MET A 89 30.37 -21.46 50.02
CA MET A 89 30.59 -21.32 48.57
C MET A 89 29.59 -20.32 48.00
N GLU A 90 30.10 -19.14 47.64
CA GLU A 90 29.38 -18.20 46.79
C GLU A 90 29.69 -18.50 45.32
N SER A 91 28.74 -19.08 44.59
CA SER A 91 28.83 -19.25 43.14
C SER A 91 28.00 -18.15 42.46
N ASN A 92 28.67 -17.31 41.67
CA ASN A 92 28.03 -16.22 40.93
C ASN A 92 28.06 -16.53 39.43
N ASN A 93 26.92 -16.40 38.75
CA ASN A 93 26.77 -16.71 37.31
C ASN A 93 27.11 -15.52 36.39
N MET A 94 27.66 -14.43 36.94
CA MET A 94 28.15 -13.25 36.22
C MET A 94 29.06 -13.52 35.00
N PRO A 95 30.04 -14.46 35.04
CA PRO A 95 30.90 -14.72 33.87
C PRO A 95 30.17 -15.43 32.72
N CYS A 96 28.97 -15.98 32.97
CA CYS A 96 28.16 -16.70 31.98
C CYS A 96 27.06 -15.83 31.36
N LEU A 97 26.88 -14.59 31.84
CA LEU A 97 25.84 -13.68 31.36
C LEU A 97 26.30 -12.96 30.09
N PRO A 98 25.49 -12.93 29.01
CA PRO A 98 25.83 -12.17 27.82
C PRO A 98 25.95 -10.68 28.15
N GLN A 99 27.05 -10.04 27.75
CA GLN A 99 27.20 -8.59 27.78
C GLN A 99 26.69 -8.02 26.45
N PRO A 100 25.49 -7.39 26.41
CA PRO A 100 25.02 -6.74 25.19
C PRO A 100 25.89 -5.52 24.89
N VAL A 101 26.74 -5.62 23.88
CA VAL A 101 27.43 -4.47 23.29
C VAL A 101 26.53 -3.94 22.18
N GLY A 102 25.76 -2.89 22.50
CA GLY A 102 24.94 -2.20 21.51
C GLY A 102 25.79 -1.42 20.51
N LEU A 103 25.29 -1.23 19.29
CA LEU A 103 25.94 -0.39 18.31
C LEU A 103 25.94 1.08 18.80
N ASP A 104 27.09 1.75 18.73
CA ASP A 104 27.20 3.15 19.18
C ASP A 104 26.16 4.04 18.48
N ALA A 105 25.47 4.89 19.25
CA ALA A 105 24.51 5.85 18.72
C ALA A 105 25.10 6.72 17.58
N ARG A 106 26.41 7.00 17.64
CA ARG A 106 27.14 7.73 16.60
C ARG A 106 27.20 6.98 15.27
N ALA A 107 27.30 5.65 15.29
CA ALA A 107 27.30 4.82 14.08
C ALA A 107 25.91 4.82 13.42
N TYR A 108 24.85 4.77 14.23
CA TYR A 108 23.47 4.89 13.75
C TYR A 108 23.24 6.22 13.02
N TRP A 109 23.60 7.33 13.64
CA TRP A 109 23.45 8.66 13.03
C TRP A 109 24.26 8.80 11.75
N ARG A 110 25.48 8.26 11.72
CA ARG A 110 26.35 8.30 10.52
C ARG A 110 25.74 7.55 9.33
N ALA A 111 25.00 6.45 9.58
CA ALA A 111 24.31 5.71 8.53
C ALA A 111 22.96 6.35 8.14
N ALA A 112 22.19 6.84 9.11
CA ALA A 112 20.84 7.36 8.88
C ALA A 112 20.83 8.74 8.20
N VAL A 113 21.74 9.64 8.58
CA VAL A 113 21.80 11.02 8.06
C VAL A 113 21.95 11.11 6.53
N PRO A 114 22.90 10.40 5.87
CA PRO A 114 23.04 10.50 4.42
C PRO A 114 21.81 9.96 3.67
N ILE A 115 21.16 8.91 4.19
CA ILE A 115 19.94 8.33 3.62
C ILE A 115 18.77 9.30 3.78
N GLY A 116 18.60 9.88 4.97
CA GLY A 116 17.58 10.90 5.23
C GLY A 116 17.78 12.15 4.36
N LEU A 117 19.03 12.59 4.20
CA LEU A 117 19.38 13.71 3.32
C LEU A 117 19.05 13.40 1.86
N LEU A 118 19.37 12.20 1.37
CA LEU A 118 19.03 11.78 0.01
C LEU A 118 17.52 11.84 -0.24
N VAL A 119 16.72 11.28 0.67
CA VAL A 119 15.25 11.32 0.58
C VAL A 119 14.74 12.77 0.61
N CYS A 120 15.28 13.60 1.51
CA CYS A 120 14.93 15.02 1.59
C CYS A 120 15.21 15.77 0.28
N LEU A 121 16.38 15.53 -0.32
CA LEU A 121 16.77 16.12 -1.61
C LEU A 121 15.85 15.65 -2.75
N CYS A 122 15.50 14.35 -2.80
CA CYS A 122 14.53 13.84 -3.78
C CYS A 122 13.16 14.52 -3.65
N LEU A 123 12.67 14.72 -2.43
CA LEU A 123 11.41 15.43 -2.17
C LEU A 123 11.52 16.90 -2.58
N LEU A 124 12.57 17.60 -2.15
CA LEU A 124 12.80 19.00 -2.50
C LEU A 124 12.88 19.18 -4.02
N GLN A 125 13.47 18.23 -4.73
CA GLN A 125 13.52 18.21 -6.18
C GLN A 125 12.12 17.99 -6.79
N ALA A 126 11.26 17.16 -6.20
CA ALA A 126 9.87 17.01 -6.67
C ALA A 126 9.07 18.32 -6.50
N PHE A 127 9.18 18.96 -5.33
CA PHE A 127 8.53 20.23 -5.03
C PHE A 127 9.09 21.39 -5.86
N GLY A 128 10.41 21.46 -6.06
CA GLY A 128 11.05 22.50 -6.86
C GLY A 128 10.59 22.51 -8.32
N TYR A 129 10.25 21.35 -8.90
CA TYR A 129 9.68 21.29 -10.25
C TYR A 129 8.24 21.81 -10.30
N ARG A 130 7.43 21.54 -9.28
CA ARG A 130 6.10 22.14 -9.15
C ARG A 130 6.19 23.65 -8.98
N LEU A 131 7.09 24.11 -8.11
CA LEU A 131 7.31 25.52 -7.84
C LEU A 131 7.85 26.26 -9.06
N ARG A 132 8.78 25.66 -9.84
CA ARG A 132 9.27 26.23 -11.10
C ARG A 132 8.14 26.55 -12.07
N ARG A 133 7.10 25.71 -12.14
CA ARG A 133 5.92 25.99 -12.97
C ARG A 133 5.15 27.20 -12.45
N VAL A 134 4.96 27.31 -11.13
CA VAL A 134 4.28 28.45 -10.50
C VAL A 134 5.05 29.75 -10.74
N ILE A 135 6.36 29.74 -10.51
CA ILE A 135 7.26 30.88 -10.76
C ILE A 135 7.18 31.28 -12.24
N ALA A 136 7.32 30.32 -13.17
CA ALA A 136 7.24 30.61 -14.60
C ALA A 136 5.86 31.14 -15.02
N ALA A 137 4.77 30.68 -14.40
CA ALA A 137 3.43 31.17 -14.64
C ALA A 137 3.26 32.61 -14.14
N PHE A 138 3.89 32.97 -13.01
CA PHE A 138 3.89 34.32 -12.47
C PHE A 138 4.65 35.30 -13.38
N TYR A 139 5.86 34.95 -13.84
CA TYR A 139 6.67 35.84 -14.69
C TYR A 139 6.21 35.88 -16.16
N PHE A 140 5.64 34.80 -16.70
CA PHE A 140 5.24 34.72 -18.12
C PHE A 140 3.78 34.28 -18.33
N PRO A 141 2.79 35.06 -17.84
CA PRO A 141 1.38 34.67 -17.85
C PRO A 141 0.83 34.45 -19.26
N LYS A 142 1.25 35.27 -20.24
CA LYS A 142 0.81 35.15 -21.64
C LYS A 142 1.19 33.80 -22.27
N ARG A 143 2.34 33.22 -21.91
CA ARG A 143 2.81 31.92 -22.44
C ARG A 143 2.10 30.76 -21.76
N GLU A 144 1.87 30.83 -20.45
CA GLU A 144 1.15 29.80 -19.71
C GLU A 144 -0.34 29.75 -20.11
N LYS A 145 -1.01 30.91 -20.30
CA LYS A 145 -2.40 30.98 -20.80
C LYS A 145 -2.55 30.25 -22.14
N LYS A 146 -1.62 30.44 -23.09
CA LYS A 146 -1.62 29.72 -24.38
C LYS A 146 -1.50 28.20 -24.20
N ARG A 147 -0.63 27.73 -23.30
CA ARG A 147 -0.47 26.29 -23.01
C ARG A 147 -1.72 25.69 -22.36
N ILE A 148 -2.33 26.41 -21.42
CA ILE A 148 -3.56 25.99 -20.75
C ILE A 148 -4.70 25.93 -21.76
N LEU A 149 -4.87 26.95 -22.60
CA LEU A 149 -5.91 26.98 -23.64
C LEU A 149 -5.72 25.85 -24.66
N PHE A 150 -4.48 25.59 -25.08
CA PHE A 150 -4.17 24.46 -25.95
C PHE A 150 -4.55 23.13 -25.28
N LEU A 151 -4.15 22.90 -24.04
CA LEU A 151 -4.47 21.68 -23.29
C LEU A 151 -5.98 21.53 -23.10
N TYR A 152 -6.66 22.61 -22.77
CA TYR A 152 -8.11 22.65 -22.65
C TYR A 152 -8.77 22.22 -23.97
N ASN A 153 -8.39 22.83 -25.08
CA ASN A 153 -8.91 22.51 -26.41
C ASN A 153 -8.59 21.07 -26.83
N ASP A 154 -7.42 20.56 -26.50
CA ASP A 154 -7.04 19.17 -26.76
C ASP A 154 -7.89 18.18 -25.93
N LEU A 155 -8.05 18.43 -24.62
CA LEU A 155 -8.91 17.61 -23.76
C LEU A 155 -10.36 17.65 -24.23
N LEU A 156 -10.82 18.81 -24.67
CA LEU A 156 -12.16 18.99 -25.20
C LEU A 156 -12.37 18.20 -26.50
N LYS A 157 -11.42 18.27 -27.44
CA LYS A 157 -11.42 17.46 -28.67
C LYS A 157 -11.42 15.96 -28.35
N LYS A 158 -10.60 15.53 -27.39
CA LYS A 158 -10.54 14.11 -26.94
C LYS A 158 -11.86 13.65 -26.33
N ARG A 159 -12.48 14.46 -25.47
CA ARG A 159 -13.81 14.17 -24.90
C ARG A 159 -14.87 14.07 -26.00
N ALA A 160 -14.89 15.01 -26.94
CA ALA A 160 -15.82 14.97 -28.07
C ALA A 160 -15.61 13.73 -28.95
N ALA A 161 -14.36 13.36 -29.25
CA ALA A 161 -14.04 12.14 -29.99
C ALA A 161 -14.48 10.87 -29.24
N PHE A 162 -14.21 10.79 -27.94
CA PHE A 162 -14.63 9.66 -27.10
C PHE A 162 -16.15 9.51 -27.07
N THR A 163 -16.89 10.61 -26.92
CA THR A 163 -18.36 10.60 -26.96
C THR A 163 -18.87 10.11 -28.32
N LYS A 164 -18.26 10.56 -29.44
CA LYS A 164 -18.61 10.07 -30.78
C LYS A 164 -18.39 8.57 -30.92
N LEU A 165 -17.23 8.05 -30.49
CA LEU A 165 -16.91 6.63 -30.54
C LEU A 165 -17.87 5.79 -29.68
N ARG A 166 -18.13 6.24 -28.45
CA ARG A 166 -19.06 5.56 -27.53
C ARG A 166 -20.47 5.52 -28.10
N ARG A 167 -20.94 6.62 -28.70
CA ARG A 167 -22.25 6.66 -29.36
C ARG A 167 -22.29 5.74 -30.58
N ALA A 168 -21.26 5.73 -31.41
CA ALA A 168 -21.17 4.82 -32.54
C ALA A 168 -21.23 3.35 -32.09
N ALA A 169 -20.59 3.00 -30.97
CA ALA A 169 -20.70 1.67 -30.38
C ALA A 169 -22.14 1.35 -29.91
N ILE A 170 -22.82 2.29 -29.25
CA ILE A 170 -24.22 2.14 -28.83
C ILE A 170 -25.13 1.91 -30.04
N LEU A 171 -24.99 2.72 -31.10
CA LEU A 171 -25.76 2.60 -32.34
C LEU A 171 -25.53 1.26 -33.03
N ARG A 172 -24.27 0.80 -33.11
CA ARG A 172 -23.94 -0.51 -33.67
C ARG A 172 -24.61 -1.64 -32.89
N ARG A 173 -24.56 -1.58 -31.55
CA ARG A 173 -25.21 -2.58 -30.66
C ARG A 173 -26.73 -2.57 -30.80
N ALA A 174 -27.34 -1.39 -30.89
CA ALA A 174 -28.79 -1.25 -31.12
C ALA A 174 -29.19 -1.88 -32.46
N ARG A 175 -28.42 -1.64 -33.53
CA ARG A 175 -28.64 -2.29 -34.84
C ARG A 175 -28.50 -3.80 -34.78
N GLN A 176 -27.52 -4.32 -34.04
CA GLN A 176 -27.34 -5.76 -33.83
C GLN A 176 -28.51 -6.40 -33.07
N GLN A 177 -29.17 -5.67 -32.17
CA GLN A 177 -30.37 -6.15 -31.48
C GLN A 177 -31.60 -6.14 -32.38
N LYS A 178 -31.68 -5.18 -33.31
CA LYS A 178 -32.74 -5.08 -34.31
C LYS A 178 -32.58 -6.13 -35.42
N ALA A 179 -31.35 -6.56 -35.71
CA ALA A 179 -31.11 -7.57 -36.74
C ALA A 179 -31.94 -8.84 -36.44
N PRO A 180 -32.68 -9.37 -37.43
CA PRO A 180 -33.53 -10.54 -37.23
C PRO A 180 -32.67 -11.69 -36.71
N ARG A 181 -33.12 -12.33 -35.62
CA ARG A 181 -32.47 -13.55 -35.12
C ARG A 181 -32.61 -14.62 -36.19
N HIS A 182 -31.56 -15.42 -36.39
CA HIS A 182 -31.66 -16.58 -37.25
C HIS A 182 -32.75 -17.53 -36.71
N PRO A 183 -33.59 -18.14 -37.57
CA PRO A 183 -34.67 -19.03 -37.15
C PRO A 183 -34.21 -20.15 -36.20
N LEU A 184 -32.98 -20.65 -36.41
CA LEU A 184 -32.35 -21.67 -35.57
C LEU A 184 -32.07 -21.18 -34.13
N ALA A 185 -31.76 -19.90 -33.96
CA ALA A 185 -31.52 -19.31 -32.64
C ALA A 185 -32.82 -19.21 -31.83
N ASP A 186 -33.95 -18.98 -32.48
CA ASP A 186 -35.26 -18.95 -31.83
C ASP A 186 -35.72 -20.35 -31.39
N ILE A 187 -35.44 -21.37 -32.20
CA ILE A 187 -35.69 -22.78 -31.84
C ILE A 187 -34.81 -23.18 -30.64
N LEU A 188 -33.52 -22.83 -30.67
CA LEU A 188 -32.58 -23.15 -29.60
C LEU A 188 -32.88 -22.38 -28.29
N HIS A 189 -33.41 -21.17 -28.40
CA HIS A 189 -33.89 -20.39 -27.26
C HIS A 189 -35.07 -21.06 -26.54
N ARG A 190 -35.88 -21.84 -27.27
CA ARG A 190 -37.05 -22.57 -26.73
C ARG A 190 -36.66 -23.91 -26.10
N GLY A 191 -35.61 -24.56 -26.60
CA GLY A 191 -35.19 -25.90 -26.19
C GLY A 191 -34.28 -25.98 -24.96
N CYS A 192 -33.55 -24.92 -24.59
CA CYS A 192 -32.56 -25.00 -23.50
C CYS A 192 -32.53 -23.76 -22.58
N PRO A 193 -32.76 -23.92 -21.25
CA PRO A 193 -32.81 -22.79 -20.31
C PRO A 193 -31.44 -22.10 -20.10
N LEU A 194 -30.33 -22.83 -20.26
CA LEU A 194 -28.98 -22.28 -20.14
C LEU A 194 -28.63 -21.35 -21.32
N LEU A 195 -29.00 -21.74 -22.54
CA LEU A 195 -28.84 -20.94 -23.77
C LEU A 195 -29.70 -19.67 -23.74
N ARG A 196 -30.88 -19.73 -23.10
CA ARG A 196 -31.74 -18.56 -22.87
C ARG A 196 -30.99 -17.41 -22.18
N ARG A 197 -30.10 -17.70 -21.23
CA ARG A 197 -29.32 -16.66 -20.52
C ARG A 197 -28.29 -15.99 -21.43
N TRP A 198 -27.80 -16.68 -22.46
CA TRP A 198 -26.81 -16.17 -23.41
C TRP A 198 -27.45 -15.41 -24.58
N LEU A 199 -28.64 -15.83 -25.02
CA LEU A 199 -29.39 -15.23 -26.12
C LEU A 199 -30.28 -14.05 -25.71
N ARG A 200 -30.42 -13.76 -24.40
CA ARG A 200 -31.13 -12.58 -23.88
C ARG A 200 -30.55 -11.28 -24.46
N ARG A 201 -31.42 -10.28 -24.66
CA ARG A 201 -30.94 -8.95 -25.06
C ARG A 201 -30.05 -8.41 -23.93
N ARG A 202 -29.16 -7.48 -24.28
CA ARG A 202 -28.19 -6.88 -23.34
C ARG A 202 -28.34 -5.37 -23.38
N CYS A 203 -27.97 -4.69 -22.31
CA CYS A 203 -27.95 -3.23 -22.32
C CYS A 203 -26.98 -2.71 -23.40
N VAL A 204 -27.44 -1.82 -24.28
CA VAL A 204 -26.60 -1.24 -25.36
C VAL A 204 -25.43 -0.40 -24.83
N VAL A 205 -25.50 0.06 -23.58
CA VAL A 205 -24.46 0.88 -22.92
C VAL A 205 -23.43 0.01 -22.20
N CYS A 206 -23.85 -0.78 -21.21
CA CYS A 206 -22.96 -1.53 -20.30
C CYS A 206 -22.88 -3.04 -20.59
N GLN A 207 -23.67 -3.57 -21.54
CA GLN A 207 -23.75 -4.99 -21.88
C GLN A 207 -24.25 -5.95 -20.77
N ALA A 208 -24.80 -5.41 -19.68
CA ALA A 208 -25.49 -6.21 -18.67
C ALA A 208 -26.68 -6.96 -19.30
N PRO A 209 -26.98 -8.20 -18.88
CA PRO A 209 -28.13 -8.96 -19.38
C PRO A 209 -29.45 -8.27 -19.02
N GLU A 210 -30.45 -8.44 -19.87
CA GLU A 210 -31.82 -7.94 -19.66
C GLU A 210 -32.46 -8.53 -18.39
N THR A 211 -32.92 -7.65 -17.50
CA THR A 211 -33.66 -7.93 -16.27
C THR A 211 -35.12 -7.45 -16.40
N LEU A 212 -35.98 -7.81 -15.44
CA LEU A 212 -37.38 -7.37 -15.43
C LEU A 212 -37.54 -5.84 -15.38
N GLU A 213 -36.56 -5.15 -14.76
CA GLU A 213 -36.51 -3.68 -14.61
C GLU A 213 -35.80 -2.97 -15.78
N SER A 214 -35.50 -3.71 -16.86
CA SER A 214 -34.87 -3.09 -18.03
C SER A 214 -35.85 -2.19 -18.79
N TYR A 215 -35.35 -1.09 -19.32
CA TYR A 215 -36.15 -0.14 -20.09
C TYR A 215 -35.93 -0.35 -21.59
N VAL A 216 -37.02 -0.54 -22.32
CA VAL A 216 -37.03 -0.63 -23.78
C VAL A 216 -37.52 0.69 -24.35
N CYS A 217 -36.76 1.26 -25.29
CA CYS A 217 -37.15 2.49 -25.96
C CYS A 217 -38.48 2.31 -26.72
N ARG A 218 -39.47 3.17 -26.44
CA ARG A 218 -40.81 3.13 -27.06
C ARG A 218 -40.91 3.86 -28.40
N THR A 219 -39.85 4.52 -28.84
CA THR A 219 -39.84 5.22 -30.13
C THR A 219 -39.95 4.21 -31.27
N LEU A 220 -40.80 4.53 -32.26
CA LEU A 220 -40.94 3.76 -33.49
C LEU A 220 -39.54 3.42 -34.05
N ASP A 221 -39.33 2.15 -34.40
CA ASP A 221 -38.10 1.61 -34.98
C ASP A 221 -36.83 1.50 -34.12
N CYS A 222 -36.82 1.93 -32.86
CA CYS A 222 -35.59 1.93 -32.05
C CYS A 222 -35.33 0.60 -31.31
N GLU A 223 -36.34 0.03 -30.64
CA GLU A 223 -36.30 -1.22 -29.83
C GLU A 223 -35.07 -1.44 -28.91
N ALA A 224 -34.30 -0.38 -28.60
CA ALA A 224 -33.05 -0.50 -27.88
C ALA A 224 -33.30 -0.78 -26.38
N VAL A 225 -32.55 -1.74 -25.83
CA VAL A 225 -32.68 -2.16 -24.42
C VAL A 225 -31.62 -1.48 -23.55
N TYR A 226 -32.05 -0.92 -22.42
CA TYR A 226 -31.22 -0.25 -21.42
C TYR A 226 -31.41 -0.88 -20.03
N CYS A 227 -30.33 -0.93 -19.25
CA CYS A 227 -30.42 -1.21 -17.82
C CYS A 227 -31.02 0.02 -17.10
N TRP A 228 -31.77 -0.16 -16.00
CA TRP A 228 -32.40 0.97 -15.28
C TRP A 228 -31.38 2.05 -14.91
N SER A 229 -30.25 1.68 -14.31
CA SER A 229 -29.18 2.63 -13.95
C SER A 229 -28.58 3.32 -15.17
N CYS A 230 -28.49 2.64 -16.32
CA CYS A 230 -27.99 3.21 -17.56
C CYS A 230 -28.96 4.22 -18.16
N TRP A 231 -30.26 3.92 -18.07
CA TRP A 231 -31.34 4.78 -18.54
C TRP A 231 -31.43 6.07 -17.72
N ASP A 232 -31.34 5.95 -16.39
CA ASP A 232 -31.33 7.07 -15.46
C ASP A 232 -30.09 7.97 -15.66
N ASN A 233 -28.90 7.36 -15.78
CA ASN A 233 -27.66 8.09 -16.09
C ASN A 233 -27.72 8.87 -17.41
N MET A 234 -28.52 8.43 -18.38
CA MET A 234 -28.74 9.12 -19.65
C MET A 234 -29.89 10.14 -19.58
N ARG A 235 -30.32 10.52 -18.38
CA ARG A 235 -31.42 11.47 -18.13
C ARG A 235 -32.71 11.08 -18.85
N GLN A 236 -32.98 9.77 -18.94
CA GLN A 236 -34.17 9.23 -19.59
C GLN A 236 -34.30 9.64 -21.07
N ARG A 237 -33.19 9.96 -21.73
CA ARG A 237 -33.13 10.25 -23.16
C ARG A 237 -32.43 9.10 -23.87
N CYS A 238 -33.03 8.62 -24.96
CA CYS A 238 -32.47 7.54 -25.76
C CYS A 238 -31.33 8.07 -26.67
N PRO A 239 -30.06 7.65 -26.47
CA PRO A 239 -28.95 8.12 -27.31
C PRO A 239 -29.03 7.68 -28.79
N VAL A 240 -29.90 6.71 -29.08
CA VAL A 240 -30.18 6.22 -30.44
C VAL A 240 -31.16 7.16 -31.16
N CYS A 241 -32.22 7.59 -30.48
CA CYS A 241 -33.27 8.44 -31.05
C CYS A 241 -32.93 9.94 -31.01
N THR A 242 -32.23 10.41 -29.98
CA THR A 242 -31.97 11.84 -29.82
C THR A 242 -30.94 12.32 -30.85
N PRO A 243 -31.21 13.38 -31.63
CA PRO A 243 -30.25 13.93 -32.60
C PRO A 243 -28.95 14.42 -31.93
N ARG A 244 -27.90 14.61 -32.73
CA ARG A 244 -26.55 14.85 -32.21
C ARG A 244 -26.39 16.24 -31.62
N GLU A 245 -27.09 17.23 -32.16
CA GLU A 245 -27.00 18.62 -31.69
C GLU A 245 -27.54 18.80 -30.25
N GLU A 246 -28.63 18.12 -29.88
CA GLU A 246 -29.31 18.32 -28.58
C GLU A 246 -28.64 17.64 -27.37
N LEU A 247 -27.74 16.70 -27.60
CA LEU A 247 -26.95 16.05 -26.52
C LEU A 247 -25.65 16.80 -26.23
N SER A 248 -25.20 17.66 -27.15
CA SER A 248 -23.98 18.45 -27.06
C SER A 248 -24.21 19.94 -26.74
N SER A 249 -25.46 20.41 -26.82
CA SER A 249 -25.81 21.83 -26.69
C SER A 249 -25.59 22.41 -25.30
N SER A 250 -25.30 21.60 -24.27
CA SER A 250 -24.98 22.10 -22.93
C SER A 250 -23.50 22.45 -22.70
N ALA A 251 -22.64 22.38 -23.72
CA ALA A 251 -21.19 22.54 -23.50
C ALA A 251 -20.46 23.54 -24.40
N PHE A 252 -21.14 24.29 -25.29
CA PHE A 252 -20.46 25.09 -26.31
C PHE A 252 -21.13 26.43 -26.64
N SER A 253 -21.25 27.30 -25.63
CA SER A 253 -21.23 28.74 -25.91
C SER A 253 -19.77 29.16 -26.02
N ASP A 254 -19.30 29.28 -27.26
CA ASP A 254 -17.99 29.84 -27.59
C ASP A 254 -18.11 31.38 -27.49
N SER A 255 -18.06 31.90 -26.26
CA SER A 255 -17.94 33.35 -26.04
C SER A 255 -16.51 33.77 -26.36
N ASN A 256 -16.27 34.10 -27.63
CA ASN A 256 -15.11 34.88 -28.05
C ASN A 256 -15.24 36.31 -27.52
N ASP A 257 -14.96 36.51 -26.23
CA ASP A 257 -14.66 37.83 -25.69
C ASP A 257 -13.14 38.03 -25.73
N ASP A 258 -12.64 38.28 -26.94
CA ASP A 258 -11.36 38.94 -27.17
C ASP A 258 -11.66 40.35 -27.69
N THR A 259 -11.97 41.31 -26.81
CA THR A 259 -11.65 42.73 -27.04
C THR A 259 -11.48 43.47 -25.70
N ALA A 260 -10.50 44.38 -25.67
CA ALA A 260 -10.19 45.36 -24.62
C ALA A 260 -9.42 44.88 -23.37
N TYR A 261 -8.10 44.82 -23.50
CA TYR A 261 -7.23 45.47 -22.51
C TYR A 261 -6.24 46.36 -23.26
N ALA A 262 -6.69 47.60 -23.51
CA ALA A 262 -5.84 48.77 -23.57
C ALA A 262 -5.93 49.46 -22.20
N GLY A 263 -4.79 49.90 -21.66
CA GLY A 263 -4.66 50.51 -20.34
C GLY A 263 -3.46 49.94 -19.60
#